data_AF-A0A7V9M148-F1
#
_entry.id   AF-A0A7V9M148-F1
#
_cell.length_a   1.000
_cell.length_b   1.000
_cell.length_c   1.000
_cell.angle_alpha   90.00
_cell.angle_beta   90.00
_cell.angle_gamma   90.00
#
_symmetry.space_group_name_H-M   'P 1'
#
loop_
_entity.id
_entity.type
_entity.pdbx_description
1 polymer ?
#
loop_
_entity_poly.entity_id
_entity_poly.type
_entity_poly.pdbx_seq_one_letter_code
_entity_poly.pdbx_strand_id
1 'polypeptide(L)' 'MKSLTNLTDQQLIHLYMNGDIEALSGLINRYKDKIYTSIYLLVKDKYLAEDIFQDS' A
#
# COMPACT_ATOMS: atom_id res chain seq x y z
N MET A 1 -3.90 -15.46 14.60
CA MET A 1 -3.80 -14.17 13.88
C MET A 1 -2.93 -14.39 12.64
N LYS A 2 -3.46 -14.19 11.42
CA LYS A 2 -2.67 -14.25 10.19
C LYS A 2 -1.68 -13.08 10.20
N SER A 3 -0.38 -13.35 10.24
CA SER A 3 0.65 -12.30 10.16
C SER A 3 0.96 -12.04 8.68
N LEU A 4 0.17 -11.15 8.06
CA LEU A 4 0.32 -10.74 6.65
C LEU A 4 1.68 -10.07 6.38
N THR A 5 2.36 -9.60 7.42
CA THR A 5 3.68 -8.96 7.35
C THR A 5 4.79 -9.91 6.92
N ASN A 6 4.63 -11.23 7.15
CA ASN A 6 5.65 -12.24 6.84
C ASN A 6 5.47 -12.91 5.48
N LEU A 7 4.39 -12.58 4.75
CA LEU A 7 4.12 -13.12 3.43
C LEU A 7 4.88 -12.34 2.36
N THR A 8 5.32 -13.03 1.31
CA THR A 8 5.88 -12.35 0.14
C THR A 8 4.78 -11.61 -0.62
N ASP A 9 5.16 -10.63 -1.46
CA ASP A 9 4.18 -9.90 -2.26
C ASP A 9 3.36 -10.83 -3.14
N GLN A 10 4.01 -11.84 -3.75
CA GLN A 10 3.34 -12.83 -4.58
C GLN A 10 2.29 -13.64 -3.79
N GLN A 11 2.57 -13.96 -2.52
CA GLN A 11 1.62 -14.64 -1.65
C GLN A 11 0.44 -13.73 -1.28
N LEU A 12 0.70 -12.46 -0.99
CA LEU A 12 -0.35 -11.47 -0.70
C LEU A 12 -1.23 -11.21 -1.92
N ILE A 13 -0.65 -11.10 -3.12
CA ILE A 13 -1.39 -10.96 -4.38
C ILE A 13 -2.27 -12.19 -4.60
N HIS A 14 -1.73 -13.40 -4.43
CA HIS A 14 -2.52 -14.62 -4.60
C HIS A 14 -3.69 -14.70 -3.60
N LEU A 15 -3.47 -14.30 -2.34
CA LEU A 15 -4.53 -14.22 -1.34
C LEU A 15 -5.61 -13.19 -1.72
N TYR A 16 -5.21 -12.01 -2.19
CA TYR A 16 -6.13 -10.99 -2.66
C TYR A 16 -6.97 -11.48 -3.86
N MET A 17 -6.34 -12.13 -4.83
CA MET A 17 -7.03 -12.73 -5.98
C MET A 17 -8.03 -13.82 -5.56
N ASN A 18 -7.81 -14.47 -4.42
CA ASN A 18 -8.72 -15.46 -3.84
C ASN A 18 -9.79 -14.83 -2.92
N GLY A 19 -9.89 -13.50 -2.86
CA GLY A 19 -10.91 -12.76 -2.10
C GLY A 19 -10.49 -12.30 -0.70
N ASP A 20 -9.23 -12.48 -0.30
CA ASP A 20 -8.71 -11.98 0.97
C ASP A 20 -8.32 -10.49 0.83
N ILE A 21 -9.29 -9.60 1.04
CA ILE A 21 -9.14 -8.14 0.87
C ILE A 21 -8.04 -7.58 1.79
N GLU A 22 -7.84 -8.18 2.97
CA GLU A 22 -6.81 -7.77 3.92
C GLU A 22 -5.40 -7.97 3.37
N ALA A 23 -5.21 -8.89 2.42
CA ALA A 23 -3.93 -9.10 1.78
C ALA A 23 -3.49 -7.88 0.94
N LEU A 24 -4.44 -7.13 0.36
CA LEU A 24 -4.16 -5.86 -0.30
C LEU A 24 -3.70 -4.80 0.69
N SER A 25 -4.35 -4.70 1.85
CA SER A 25 -3.91 -3.79 2.94
C SER A 25 -2.47 -4.08 3.37
N GLY A 26 -2.08 -5.36 3.39
CA GLY A 26 -0.70 -5.78 3.65
C GLY A 26 0.31 -5.26 2.61
N LEU A 27 -0.06 -5.29 1.32
CA LEU A 27 0.77 -4.73 0.23
C LEU A 27 0.85 -3.21 0.33
N ILE A 28 -0.28 -2.52 0.50
CA ILE A 28 -0.34 -1.06 0.59
C ILE A 28 0.52 -0.57 1.76
N ASN A 29 0.35 -1.15 2.94
CA ASN A 29 1.13 -0.77 4.13
C ASN A 29 2.63 -1.04 3.95
N ARG A 30 3.03 -2.10 3.22
CA ARG A 30 4.43 -2.38 2.90
C ARG A 30 5.04 -1.33 1.97
N TYR A 31 4.25 -0.81 1.04
CA TYR A 31 4.72 0.13 0.01
C TYR A 31 4.37 1.59 0.28
N LYS A 32 3.71 1.89 1.40
CA LYS A 32 3.22 3.22 1.76
C LYS A 32 4.25 4.34 1.57
N ASP A 33 5.49 4.14 2.01
CA ASP A 33 6.53 5.17 1.96
C ASP A 33 6.98 5.43 0.52
N LYS A 34 7.05 4.39 -0.32
CA LYS A 34 7.37 4.51 -1.74
C LYS A 34 6.22 5.14 -2.52
N ILE A 35 4.97 4.80 -2.19
CA ILE A 35 3.78 5.39 -2.79
C ILE A 35 3.74 6.88 -2.47
N TYR A 36 3.87 7.25 -1.19
CA TYR A 36 3.93 8.65 -0.76
C TYR A 36 5.08 9.41 -1.43
N THR A 37 6.28 8.83 -1.45
CA THR A 37 7.44 9.47 -2.11
C THR A 37 7.17 9.71 -3.60
N SER A 38 6.53 8.76 -4.28
CA SER A 38 6.20 8.91 -5.72
C SER A 38 5.17 10.01 -5.95
N ILE A 39 4.14 10.09 -5.11
CA ILE A 39 3.13 11.18 -5.14
C ILE A 39 3.83 12.52 -4.89
N TYR A 40 4.67 12.62 -3.86
CA TYR A 40 5.39 13.83 -3.52
C TYR A 40 6.33 14.28 -4.64
N LEU A 41 7.04 13.36 -5.30
CA LEU A 41 7.92 13.70 -6.43
C LEU A 41 7.16 14.26 -7.64
N LEU A 42 5.94 13.78 -7.87
CA LEU A 42 5.08 14.23 -8.97
C LEU A 42 4.46 15.61 -8.68
N VAL A 43 3.90 15.76 -7.48
CA VAL A 43 3.11 16.93 -7.10
C VAL A 43 3.98 18.07 -6.56
N LYS A 44 5.10 17.74 -5.90
CA LYS A 44 6.05 18.66 -5.24
C LYS A 44 5.44 19.58 -4.19
N ASP A 45 4.26 19.24 -3.70
CA ASP A 45 3.59 19.89 -2.59
C ASP A 45 3.30 18.84 -1.52
N LYS A 46 3.75 19.12 -0.29
CA LYS A 46 3.63 18.19 0.83
C LYS A 46 2.17 17.99 1.25
N TYR A 47 1.40 19.08 1.33
CA TYR A 47 0.02 19.02 1.81
C TYR A 47 -0.88 18.34 0.80
N LEU A 48 -0.70 18.65 -0.49
CA LEU A 48 -1.44 17.98 -1.56
C LEU A 48 -1.04 16.50 -1.70
N ALA A 49 0.24 16.16 -1.49
CA ALA A 49 0.67 14.76 -1.47
C ALA A 49 0.12 13.98 -0.26
N GLU A 50 0.01 14.62 0.90
CA GLU A 50 -0.64 14.03 2.09
C GLU A 50 -2.13 13.80 1.87
N ASP A 51 -2.83 14.77 1.27
CA ASP A 51 -4.26 14.69 0.94
C ASP A 51 -4.54 13.53 -0.03
N ILE A 52 -3.80 13.48 -1.15
CA ILE A 52 -3.90 12.39 -2.15
C ILE A 52 -3.59 11.02 -1.54
N PHE A 53 -2.59 10.95 -0.65
CA PHE A 53 -2.23 9.69 -0.01
C PHE A 53 -3.25 9.23 1.04
N GLN A 54 -3.98 10.15 1.68
CA GLN A 54 -5.03 9.83 2.66
C GLN A 54 -6.35 9.40 2.02
N ASP A 55 -6.67 9.89 0.82
CA ASP A 55 -7.88 9.53 0.06
C ASP A 55 -7.81 8.13 -0.59
N SER A 56 -6.72 7.39 -0.40
CA SER A 56 -6.41 6.09 -1.06
C SER A 56 -6.50 4.88 -0.13
#